data_AF-W0EV06-F1
#
_entry.id   AF-W0EV06-F1
#
_cell.length_a   1.000
_cell.length_b   1.000
_cell.length_c   1.000
_cell.angle_alpha   90.00
_cell.angle_beta   90.00
_cell.angle_gamma   90.00
#
_symmetry.space_group_name_H-M   'P 1'
#
loop_
_entity.id
_entity.type
_entity.pdbx_description
1 polymer ?
#
loop_
_entity_poly.entity_id
_entity_poly.type
_entity_poly.pdbx_seq_one_letter_code
_entity_poly.pdbx_strand_id
1 'polypeptide(L)'
;MLEPYDWKLSCTVLRGERGSNAPDLPGKALSSANMAEYLRYMYKTVRKYYGEAIVVTQEVDDIISSPVVKESIINNSDCKILLDQRKYMNKFDQIQALLGLTEKEKSQILSINMANNPSRLYKEVWIGLGGTQSAVYATEVSAEEYLAYTTEETEKVEVYRLAEKLGDDIEAAIRQLAERRRNKE
;
A
#
# COMPACT_ATOMS: atom_id res chain seq x y z
N MET A 1 16.72 -22.55 31.24
CA MET A 1 15.96 -23.15 30.13
C MET A 1 14.72 -22.30 29.94
N LEU A 2 14.78 -21.36 29.00
CA LEU A 2 13.64 -20.55 28.55
C LEU A 2 13.26 -21.15 27.19
N GLU A 3 12.04 -21.66 27.09
CA GLU A 3 11.50 -22.21 25.85
C GLU A 3 11.33 -21.09 24.79
N PRO A 4 11.56 -21.36 23.50
CA PRO A 4 11.43 -20.35 22.46
C PRO A 4 9.95 -20.06 22.17
N TYR A 5 9.54 -18.80 22.37
CA TYR A 5 8.28 -18.24 21.88
C TYR A 5 8.38 -18.07 20.36
N ASP A 6 7.78 -18.99 19.58
CA ASP A 6 7.77 -18.98 18.11
C ASP A 6 6.48 -18.31 17.60
N TRP A 7 6.51 -16.98 17.43
CA TRP A 7 5.43 -16.23 16.78
C TRP A 7 5.77 -16.06 15.29
N LYS A 8 5.14 -16.84 14.42
CA LYS A 8 5.08 -16.51 12.99
C LYS A 8 3.81 -15.70 12.75
N LEU A 9 3.91 -14.38 12.79
CA LEU A 9 2.92 -13.49 12.18
C LEU A 9 2.95 -13.74 10.67
N SER A 10 2.03 -14.56 10.16
CA SER A 10 1.87 -14.75 8.71
C SER A 10 1.16 -13.53 8.13
N CYS A 11 1.93 -12.62 7.53
CA CYS A 11 1.39 -11.55 6.68
C CYS A 11 1.24 -12.08 5.26
N THR A 12 0.01 -12.21 4.77
CA THR A 12 -0.24 -12.50 3.35
C THR A 12 -0.62 -11.19 2.66
N VAL A 13 0.28 -10.70 1.81
CA VAL A 13 0.08 -9.48 1.01
C VAL A 13 -0.34 -9.88 -0.40
N LEU A 14 -1.55 -9.53 -0.81
CA LEU A 14 -1.97 -9.65 -2.21
C LEU A 14 -1.74 -8.31 -2.90
N ARG A 15 -0.80 -8.25 -3.85
CA ARG A 15 -0.40 -7.04 -4.61
C ARG A 15 -0.66 -7.23 -6.11
N GLY A 16 -1.42 -6.33 -6.73
CA GLY A 16 -1.56 -6.26 -8.19
C GLY A 16 -0.71 -5.14 -8.78
N GLU A 17 0.15 -5.44 -9.76
CA GLU A 17 0.97 -4.46 -10.48
C GLU A 17 0.76 -4.53 -12.00
N ARG A 18 0.83 -3.39 -12.69
CA ARG A 18 0.93 -3.33 -14.15
C ARG A 18 2.38 -3.55 -14.58
N GLY A 19 2.64 -4.65 -15.29
CA GLY A 19 3.91 -4.86 -16.00
C GLY A 19 4.49 -6.28 -15.97
N SER A 20 3.97 -7.17 -15.12
CA SER A 20 4.49 -8.54 -14.99
C SER A 20 3.81 -9.48 -15.98
N ASN A 21 4.53 -9.91 -17.02
CA ASN A 21 4.15 -11.03 -17.86
C ASN A 21 4.37 -12.35 -17.10
N ALA A 22 3.41 -12.78 -16.26
CA ALA A 22 3.20 -14.16 -15.75
C ALA A 22 2.04 -14.17 -14.72
N PRO A 23 1.29 -15.26 -14.53
CA PRO A 23 -0.15 -15.30 -14.21
C PRO A 23 -0.56 -15.06 -12.73
N ASP A 24 0.15 -14.24 -11.98
CA ASP A 24 -0.06 -14.04 -10.53
C ASP A 24 -0.81 -12.73 -10.18
N LEU A 25 -1.89 -12.45 -10.91
CA LEU A 25 -2.72 -11.26 -10.66
C LEU A 25 -3.90 -11.58 -9.72
N PRO A 26 -4.15 -10.75 -8.69
CA PRO A 26 -5.44 -10.72 -8.01
C PRO A 26 -6.58 -10.49 -8.99
N GLY A 27 -6.49 -9.58 -9.95
CA GLY A 27 -7.62 -9.26 -10.85
C GLY A 27 -8.17 -10.45 -11.65
N LYS A 28 -7.30 -11.35 -12.16
CA LYS A 28 -7.72 -12.58 -12.87
C LYS A 28 -7.94 -13.77 -11.93
N ALA A 29 -7.26 -13.80 -10.79
CA ALA A 29 -7.48 -14.84 -9.78
C ALA A 29 -8.81 -14.64 -9.05
N LEU A 30 -9.13 -13.41 -8.63
CA LEU A 30 -10.35 -12.99 -7.91
C LEU A 30 -11.64 -13.30 -8.69
N SER A 31 -11.57 -13.37 -10.02
CA SER A 31 -12.73 -13.60 -10.89
C SER A 31 -13.10 -15.08 -11.04
N SER A 32 -12.30 -16.02 -10.55
CA SER A 32 -12.65 -17.45 -10.59
C SER A 32 -13.38 -17.87 -9.30
N ALA A 33 -14.48 -18.61 -9.43
CA ALA A 33 -15.31 -19.04 -8.29
C ALA A 33 -14.49 -19.78 -7.21
N ASN A 34 -13.51 -20.59 -7.63
CA ASN A 34 -12.62 -21.33 -6.71
C ASN A 34 -11.72 -20.41 -5.87
N MET A 35 -11.21 -19.32 -6.45
CA MET A 35 -10.34 -18.39 -5.72
C MET A 35 -11.13 -17.48 -4.76
N ALA A 36 -12.35 -17.13 -5.12
CA ALA A 36 -13.23 -16.37 -4.24
C ALA A 36 -13.54 -17.17 -2.95
N GLU A 37 -13.82 -18.47 -3.08
CA GLU A 37 -14.02 -19.36 -1.94
C GLU A 37 -12.74 -19.56 -1.13
N TYR A 38 -11.58 -19.68 -1.79
CA TYR A 38 -10.28 -19.73 -1.14
C TYR A 38 -9.99 -18.47 -0.31
N LEU A 39 -10.28 -17.28 -0.84
CA LEU A 39 -10.11 -16.01 -0.12
C LEU A 39 -11.01 -15.95 1.11
N ARG A 40 -12.28 -16.35 0.98
CA ARG A 40 -13.19 -16.43 2.11
C ARG A 40 -12.68 -17.36 3.20
N TYR A 41 -12.14 -18.52 2.81
CA TYR A 41 -11.51 -19.46 3.73
C TYR A 41 -10.27 -18.85 4.41
N MET A 42 -9.38 -18.22 3.64
CA MET A 42 -8.19 -17.52 4.15
C MET A 42 -8.56 -16.47 5.19
N TYR A 43 -9.47 -15.55 4.89
CA TYR A 43 -9.87 -14.48 5.81
C TYR A 43 -10.44 -15.03 7.13
N LYS A 44 -11.26 -16.09 7.08
CA LYS A 44 -11.76 -16.77 8.28
C LYS A 44 -10.67 -17.46 9.08
N THR A 45 -9.66 -18.01 8.39
CA THR A 45 -8.57 -18.77 9.01
C THR A 45 -7.56 -17.83 9.65
N VAL A 46 -7.08 -16.83 8.91
CA VAL A 46 -6.14 -15.81 9.38
C VAL A 46 -6.63 -15.13 10.67
N ARG A 47 -7.91 -14.74 10.73
CA ARG A 47 -8.52 -14.17 11.94
C ARG A 47 -8.47 -15.11 13.16
N LYS A 48 -8.62 -16.42 12.97
CA LYS A 48 -8.55 -17.41 14.07
C LYS A 48 -7.15 -17.58 14.63
N TYR A 49 -6.13 -17.33 13.82
CA TYR A 49 -4.72 -17.45 14.20
C TYR A 49 -4.10 -16.10 14.54
N TYR A 50 -4.91 -15.07 14.85
CA TYR A 50 -4.44 -13.71 15.14
C TYR A 50 -3.54 -13.12 14.03
N GLY A 51 -3.69 -13.59 12.79
CA GLY A 51 -2.98 -13.05 11.65
C GLY A 51 -3.73 -11.85 11.04
N GLU A 52 -3.03 -11.11 10.20
CA GLU A 52 -3.56 -9.98 9.46
C GLU A 52 -3.53 -10.27 7.96
N ALA A 53 -4.68 -10.08 7.30
CA ALA A 53 -4.78 -10.20 5.86
C ALA A 53 -4.78 -8.80 5.25
N ILE A 54 -3.82 -8.52 4.37
CA ILE A 54 -3.68 -7.22 3.70
C ILE A 54 -3.89 -7.43 2.21
N VAL A 55 -4.83 -6.65 1.65
CA VAL A 55 -5.14 -6.68 0.21
C VAL A 55 -4.89 -5.32 -0.41
N VAL A 56 -4.08 -5.32 -1.45
CA VAL A 56 -3.69 -4.14 -2.22
C VAL A 56 -4.19 -4.30 -3.65
N THR A 57 -5.13 -3.45 -4.04
CA THR A 57 -5.64 -3.37 -5.42
C THR A 57 -5.38 -1.99 -6.02
N GLN A 58 -5.15 -1.94 -7.33
CA GLN A 58 -5.19 -0.71 -8.12
C GLN A 58 -6.55 -0.51 -8.79
N GLU A 59 -7.31 -1.59 -9.00
CA GLU A 59 -8.60 -1.58 -9.68
C GLU A 59 -9.68 -1.90 -8.66
N VAL A 60 -10.38 -0.85 -8.18
CA VAL A 60 -11.46 -1.01 -7.19
C VAL A 60 -12.63 -1.79 -7.81
N ASP A 61 -12.86 -1.62 -9.11
CA ASP A 61 -13.91 -2.31 -9.88
C ASP A 61 -13.76 -3.84 -9.82
N ASP A 62 -12.52 -4.38 -9.77
CA ASP A 62 -12.27 -5.82 -9.65
C ASP A 62 -12.77 -6.39 -8.33
N ILE A 63 -12.62 -5.64 -7.23
CA ILE A 63 -13.14 -6.04 -5.92
C ILE A 63 -14.68 -5.99 -5.91
N ILE A 64 -15.28 -4.99 -6.57
CA ILE A 64 -16.74 -4.82 -6.65
C ILE A 64 -17.39 -5.96 -7.42
N SER A 65 -16.74 -6.42 -8.49
CA SER A 65 -17.31 -7.39 -9.43
C SER A 65 -17.59 -8.77 -8.81
N SER A 66 -16.95 -9.11 -7.68
CA SER A 66 -17.09 -10.41 -7.02
C SER A 66 -17.83 -10.27 -5.68
N PRO A 67 -19.09 -10.75 -5.58
CA PRO A 67 -19.89 -10.66 -4.35
C PRO A 67 -19.21 -11.30 -3.13
N VAL A 68 -18.51 -12.42 -3.35
CA VAL A 68 -17.80 -13.15 -2.29
C VAL A 68 -16.62 -12.34 -1.75
N VAL A 69 -15.89 -11.64 -2.64
CA VAL A 69 -14.76 -10.79 -2.28
C VAL A 69 -15.26 -9.55 -1.55
N LYS A 70 -16.34 -8.93 -2.04
CA LYS A 70 -16.98 -7.80 -1.37
C LYS A 70 -17.37 -8.13 0.08
N GLU A 71 -18.07 -9.24 0.31
CA GLU A 71 -18.48 -9.65 1.66
C GLU A 71 -17.32 -10.10 2.54
N SER A 72 -16.31 -10.76 1.97
CA SER A 72 -15.22 -11.34 2.75
C SER A 72 -14.14 -10.33 3.11
N ILE A 73 -13.83 -9.40 2.20
CA ILE A 73 -12.78 -8.40 2.38
C ILE A 73 -13.37 -7.15 3.01
N ILE A 74 -14.31 -6.48 2.33
CA ILE A 74 -14.69 -5.11 2.70
C ILE A 74 -15.45 -5.07 4.03
N ASN A 75 -16.38 -6.00 4.25
CA ASN A 75 -17.17 -6.05 5.49
C ASN A 75 -16.38 -6.53 6.71
N ASN A 76 -15.26 -7.23 6.52
CA ASN A 76 -14.42 -7.71 7.63
C ASN A 76 -13.16 -6.85 7.86
N SER A 77 -12.84 -5.93 6.94
CA SER A 77 -11.69 -5.04 7.09
C SER A 77 -12.04 -3.81 7.90
N ASP A 78 -11.63 -3.78 9.16
CA ASP A 78 -11.76 -2.61 10.04
C ASP A 78 -10.83 -1.48 9.58
N CYS A 79 -9.60 -1.79 9.18
CA CYS A 79 -8.65 -0.83 8.65
C CYS A 79 -8.80 -0.68 7.13
N LYS A 80 -8.86 0.57 6.66
CA LYS A 80 -8.89 0.92 5.24
C LYS A 80 -7.87 2.01 4.97
N ILE A 81 -7.01 1.80 3.98
CA ILE A 81 -5.99 2.76 3.56
C ILE A 81 -6.25 3.11 2.11
N LEU A 82 -6.48 4.39 1.82
CA LEU A 82 -6.71 4.89 0.46
C LEU A 82 -5.64 5.91 0.09
N LEU A 83 -5.02 5.67 -1.07
CA LEU A 83 -4.16 6.62 -1.76
C LEU A 83 -5.01 7.59 -2.59
N ASP A 84 -4.38 8.50 -3.33
CA ASP A 84 -5.06 9.45 -4.22
C ASP A 84 -6.03 8.76 -5.19
N GLN A 85 -7.32 9.09 -5.07
CA GLN A 85 -8.42 8.54 -5.87
C GLN A 85 -8.95 9.53 -6.92
N ARG A 86 -8.22 10.58 -7.28
CA ARG A 86 -8.70 11.60 -8.25
C ARG A 86 -9.15 11.03 -9.59
N LYS A 87 -8.54 9.94 -10.05
CA LYS A 87 -8.95 9.23 -11.28
C LYS A 87 -10.37 8.66 -11.19
N TYR A 88 -10.88 8.45 -9.99
CA TYR A 88 -12.18 7.86 -9.70
C TYR A 88 -13.20 8.88 -9.18
N MET A 89 -12.94 10.19 -9.27
CA MET A 89 -13.88 11.26 -8.84
C MET A 89 -15.31 11.02 -9.34
N ASN A 90 -15.45 10.73 -10.63
CA ASN A 90 -16.76 10.53 -11.27
C ASN A 90 -17.49 9.24 -10.82
N LYS A 91 -16.76 8.30 -10.22
CA LYS A 91 -17.30 7.02 -9.71
C LYS A 91 -17.20 6.94 -8.18
N PHE A 92 -16.80 8.02 -7.50
CA PHE A 92 -16.44 7.94 -6.09
C PHE A 92 -17.65 7.61 -5.21
N ASP A 93 -18.86 7.99 -5.62
CA ASP A 93 -20.09 7.62 -4.90
C ASP A 93 -20.28 6.10 -4.80
N GLN A 94 -19.87 5.36 -5.84
CA GLN A 94 -19.91 3.89 -5.82
C GLN A 94 -18.86 3.33 -4.85
N ILE A 95 -17.65 3.92 -4.84
CA ILE A 95 -16.56 3.54 -3.93
C ILE A 95 -16.95 3.84 -2.48
N GLN A 96 -17.57 4.99 -2.24
CA GLN A 96 -18.06 5.42 -0.94
C GLN A 96 -19.10 4.44 -0.40
N ALA A 97 -20.12 4.11 -1.19
CA ALA A 97 -21.15 3.15 -0.81
C ALA A 97 -20.58 1.75 -0.59
N LEU A 98 -19.60 1.33 -1.41
CA LEU A 98 -18.95 0.05 -1.29
C LEU A 98 -18.17 -0.08 0.02
N LEU A 99 -17.36 0.93 0.33
CA LEU A 99 -16.45 0.94 1.49
C LEU A 99 -17.15 1.39 2.79
N GLY A 100 -18.43 1.79 2.71
CA GLY A 100 -19.20 2.25 3.86
C GLY A 100 -18.69 3.59 4.42
N LEU A 101 -18.19 4.47 3.55
CA LEU A 101 -17.57 5.73 3.95
C LEU A 101 -18.62 6.83 4.18
N THR A 102 -18.40 7.62 5.22
CA THR A 102 -19.18 8.83 5.53
C THR A 102 -18.81 9.99 4.59
N GLU A 103 -19.68 11.01 4.50
CA GLU A 103 -19.37 12.25 3.75
C GLU A 103 -18.12 12.97 4.26
N LYS A 104 -17.85 12.88 5.57
CA LYS A 104 -16.63 13.40 6.18
C LYS A 104 -15.39 12.69 5.61
N GLU A 105 -15.41 11.36 5.58
CA GLU A 105 -14.30 10.54 5.08
C GLU A 105 -14.10 10.71 3.58
N LYS A 106 -15.19 10.79 2.80
CA LYS A 106 -15.14 11.18 1.39
C LYS A 106 -14.38 12.49 1.22
N SER A 107 -14.76 13.53 1.96
CA SER A 107 -14.12 14.85 1.87
C SER A 107 -12.62 14.78 2.20
N GLN A 108 -12.23 13.97 3.20
CA GLN A 108 -10.82 13.73 3.53
C GLN A 108 -10.07 13.04 2.38
N ILE A 109 -10.63 11.96 1.81
CA ILE A 109 -9.97 11.22 0.73
C ILE A 109 -9.80 12.07 -0.52
N LEU A 110 -10.80 12.90 -0.85
CA LEU A 110 -10.72 13.79 -2.01
C LEU A 110 -9.72 14.94 -1.80
N SER A 111 -9.36 15.26 -0.55
CA SER A 111 -8.36 16.29 -0.21
C SER A 111 -6.91 15.83 -0.34
N ILE A 112 -6.67 14.53 -0.52
CA ILE A 112 -5.34 13.93 -0.62
C ILE A 112 -4.53 14.61 -1.73
N ASN A 113 -3.34 15.07 -1.36
CA ASN A 113 -2.36 15.78 -2.19
C ASN A 113 -2.89 17.07 -2.84
N MET A 114 -3.90 17.75 -2.25
CA MET A 114 -4.43 19.02 -2.79
C MET A 114 -3.69 20.26 -2.26
N ALA A 115 -3.10 20.19 -1.08
CA ALA A 115 -2.48 21.32 -0.40
C ALA A 115 -1.14 20.94 0.25
N ASN A 116 -0.28 20.23 -0.49
CA ASN A 116 1.02 19.81 0.03
C ASN A 116 1.91 21.01 0.34
N ASN A 117 2.66 20.91 1.43
CA ASN A 117 3.67 21.90 1.74
C ASN A 117 4.81 21.84 0.70
N PRO A 118 5.11 22.93 -0.03
CA PRO A 118 6.13 22.93 -1.06
C PRO A 118 7.55 22.71 -0.53
N SER A 119 7.78 22.91 0.77
CA SER A 119 9.09 22.74 1.41
C SER A 119 9.32 21.33 1.95
N ARG A 120 8.42 20.38 1.70
CA ARG A 120 8.53 18.99 2.19
C ARG A 120 8.18 18.01 1.08
N LEU A 121 8.95 16.93 1.00
CA LEU A 121 8.69 15.83 0.08
C LEU A 121 7.98 14.69 0.82
N TYR A 122 6.67 14.58 0.61
CA TYR A 122 5.85 13.52 1.20
C TYR A 122 4.70 13.12 0.28
N LYS A 123 4.15 11.95 0.56
CA LYS A 123 2.88 11.50 -0.03
C LYS A 123 1.81 11.53 1.04
N GLU A 124 0.58 11.88 0.67
CA GLU A 124 -0.55 11.77 1.58
C GLU A 124 -1.29 10.44 1.38
N VAL A 125 -1.72 9.85 2.49
CA VAL A 125 -2.55 8.65 2.55
C VAL A 125 -3.71 8.90 3.50
N TRP A 126 -4.91 8.46 3.14
CA TRP A 126 -6.01 8.41 4.09
C TRP A 126 -6.04 7.07 4.79
N ILE A 127 -6.21 7.08 6.11
CA ILE A 127 -6.35 5.88 6.94
C ILE A 127 -7.64 6.01 7.75
N GLY A 128 -8.51 5.03 7.62
CA GLY A 128 -9.73 4.87 8.40
C GLY A 128 -9.72 3.59 9.23
N LEU A 129 -10.06 3.72 10.52
CA LEU A 129 -10.13 2.64 11.49
C LEU A 129 -11.58 2.41 11.93
N GLY A 130 -12.32 1.60 11.19
CA GLY A 130 -13.62 1.05 11.61
C GLY A 130 -14.65 2.08 12.09
N GLY A 131 -14.65 3.29 11.53
CA GLY A 131 -15.53 4.39 11.93
C GLY A 131 -15.19 5.07 13.27
N THR A 132 -14.13 4.65 13.95
CA THR A 132 -13.66 5.29 15.21
C THR A 132 -12.80 6.52 14.94
N GLN A 133 -11.89 6.41 13.98
CA GLN A 133 -10.96 7.47 13.61
C GLN A 133 -10.66 7.42 12.12
N SER A 134 -10.59 8.59 11.50
CA SER A 134 -10.18 8.75 10.11
C SER A 134 -9.41 10.06 9.94
N ALA A 135 -8.28 10.01 9.24
CA ALA A 135 -7.49 11.20 8.92
C ALA A 135 -6.61 10.98 7.68
N VAL A 136 -6.17 12.09 7.10
CA VAL A 136 -5.12 12.12 6.08
C VAL A 136 -3.78 12.29 6.78
N TYR A 137 -2.84 11.41 6.46
CA TYR A 137 -1.51 11.37 7.03
C TYR A 137 -0.47 11.62 5.94
N ALA A 138 0.57 12.38 6.28
CA ALA A 138 1.75 12.51 5.44
C ALA A 138 2.70 11.32 5.72
N THR A 139 3.01 10.53 4.71
CA THR A 139 4.01 9.46 4.76
C THR A 139 5.32 9.97 4.19
N GLU A 140 6.34 9.93 5.03
CA GLU A 140 7.72 10.29 4.73
C GLU A 140 8.61 9.11 5.08
N VAL A 141 9.63 8.89 4.25
CA VAL A 141 10.69 7.92 4.51
C VAL A 141 12.01 8.68 4.51
N SER A 142 13.01 8.15 5.21
CA SER A 142 14.35 8.74 5.17
C SER A 142 14.87 8.75 3.72
N ALA A 143 15.71 9.72 3.38
CA ALA A 143 16.32 9.78 2.04
C ALA A 143 17.15 8.52 1.76
N GLU A 144 17.76 7.94 2.79
CA GLU A 144 18.47 6.67 2.76
C GLU A 144 17.55 5.51 2.37
N GLU A 145 16.42 5.36 3.07
CA GLU A 145 15.43 4.31 2.80
C GLU A 145 14.81 4.48 1.41
N TYR A 146 14.50 5.72 1.02
CA TYR A 146 14.02 6.04 -0.32
C TYR A 146 15.00 5.60 -1.40
N LEU A 147 16.29 5.92 -1.26
CA LEU A 147 17.33 5.56 -2.22
C LEU A 147 17.62 4.05 -2.24
N ALA A 148 17.47 3.37 -1.11
CA ALA A 148 17.62 1.92 -1.03
C ALA A 148 16.54 1.17 -1.84
N TYR A 149 15.33 1.74 -1.93
CA TYR A 149 14.18 1.11 -2.58
C TYR A 149 13.68 1.84 -3.83
N THR A 150 14.40 2.86 -4.31
CA THR A 150 13.97 3.62 -5.49
C THR A 150 13.84 2.71 -6.70
N THR A 151 12.77 2.91 -7.47
CA THR A 151 12.54 2.23 -8.75
C THR A 151 12.96 3.08 -9.95
N GLU A 152 13.19 4.38 -9.73
CA GLU A 152 13.54 5.34 -10.78
C GLU A 152 14.94 5.03 -11.33
N GLU A 153 15.01 4.80 -12.64
CA GLU A 153 16.25 4.38 -13.32
C GLU A 153 17.38 5.40 -13.11
N THR A 154 17.06 6.69 -13.22
CA THR A 154 18.03 7.78 -13.07
C THR A 154 18.66 7.79 -11.67
N GLU A 155 17.87 7.56 -10.63
CA GLU A 155 18.33 7.50 -9.24
C GLU A 155 19.12 6.22 -8.97
N LYS A 156 18.66 5.07 -9.51
CA LYS A 156 19.41 3.80 -9.41
C LYS A 156 20.79 3.92 -10.03
N VAL A 157 20.87 4.46 -11.25
CA VAL A 157 22.14 4.64 -11.97
C VAL A 157 23.06 5.59 -11.18
N GLU A 158 22.51 6.63 -10.55
CA GLU A 158 23.27 7.52 -9.68
C GLU A 158 23.87 6.80 -8.47
N VAL A 159 23.07 5.98 -7.77
CA VAL A 159 23.53 5.16 -6.63
C VAL A 159 24.62 4.19 -7.06
N TYR A 160 24.41 3.41 -8.12
CA TYR A 160 25.38 2.43 -8.59
C TYR A 160 26.69 3.09 -9.04
N ARG A 161 26.62 4.18 -9.81
CA ARG A 161 27.82 4.91 -10.26
C ARG A 161 28.62 5.47 -9.07
N LEU A 162 27.95 5.89 -7.99
CA LEU A 162 28.66 6.33 -6.81
C LEU A 162 29.25 5.16 -6.03
N ALA A 163 28.54 4.03 -5.93
CA ALA A 163 29.05 2.82 -5.30
C ALA A 163 30.32 2.31 -5.99
N GLU A 164 30.35 2.27 -7.32
CA GLU A 164 31.55 1.90 -8.10
C GLU A 164 32.78 2.75 -7.73
N LYS A 165 32.58 4.06 -7.50
CA LYS A 165 33.65 4.98 -7.08
C LYS A 165 34.11 4.78 -5.64
N LEU A 166 33.29 4.13 -4.82
CA LEU A 166 33.54 3.83 -3.41
C LEU A 166 33.98 2.37 -3.19
N GLY A 167 34.32 1.64 -4.26
CA GLY A 167 34.72 0.24 -4.17
C GLY A 167 33.55 -0.73 -4.00
N ASP A 168 32.47 -0.47 -4.74
CA ASP A 168 31.20 -1.23 -4.74
C ASP A 168 30.42 -1.18 -3.41
N ASP A 169 30.69 -0.16 -2.58
CA ASP A 169 29.97 0.09 -1.34
C ASP A 169 28.67 0.89 -1.58
N ILE A 170 27.56 0.15 -1.72
CA ILE A 170 26.22 0.72 -1.92
C ILE A 170 25.73 1.48 -0.69
N GLU A 171 26.06 1.03 0.53
CA GLU A 171 25.60 1.69 1.75
C GLU A 171 26.25 3.09 1.88
N ALA A 172 27.56 3.17 1.66
CA ALA A 172 28.29 4.43 1.64
C ALA A 172 27.77 5.37 0.53
N ALA A 173 27.44 4.83 -0.64
CA ALA A 173 26.85 5.60 -1.74
C ALA A 173 25.49 6.19 -1.35
N ILE A 174 24.59 5.40 -0.77
CA ILE A 174 23.27 5.83 -0.32
C ILE A 174 23.40 6.92 0.75
N ARG A 175 24.26 6.73 1.77
CA ARG A 175 24.49 7.73 2.83
C ARG A 175 24.97 9.07 2.26
N GLN A 176 25.98 9.04 1.37
CA GLN A 176 26.50 10.26 0.74
C GLN A 176 25.46 10.96 -0.13
N LEU A 177 24.65 10.22 -0.89
CA LEU A 177 23.60 10.82 -1.73
C LEU A 177 22.47 11.41 -0.87
N ALA A 178 22.06 10.72 0.19
CA ALA A 178 21.08 11.21 1.13
C ALA A 178 21.53 12.53 1.79
N GLU A 179 22.79 12.63 2.23
CA GLU A 179 23.37 13.87 2.76
C GLU A 179 23.40 15.00 1.73
N ARG A 180 23.79 14.70 0.48
CA ARG A 180 23.77 15.70 -0.60
C ARG A 180 22.37 16.22 -0.90
N ARG A 181 21.34 15.38 -0.79
CA ARG A 181 19.93 15.78 -0.97
C ARG A 181 19.47 16.69 0.18
N ARG A 182 19.81 16.36 1.43
CA ARG A 182 19.50 17.20 2.60
C ARG A 182 20.18 18.57 2.57
N ASN A 183 21.41 18.65 2.08
CA ASN A 183 22.19 19.90 2.04
C ASN A 183 21.89 20.78 0.82
N LYS A 184 20.97 20.37 -0.06
CA LYS A 184 20.52 21.15 -1.24
C LYS A 184 19.20 21.90 -1.01
N GLU A 185 18.55 21.69 0.13
CA GLU A 185 17.47 22.54 0.67
C GLU A 185 18.05 23.74 1.41
#